data_AF-A0A8S2V1N3-F1
#
_entry.id   AF-A0A8S2V1N3-F1
#
_cell.length_a   1.000
_cell.length_b   1.000
_cell.length_c   1.000
_cell.angle_alpha   90.00
_cell.angle_beta   90.00
_cell.angle_gamma   90.00
#
_symmetry.space_group_name_H-M   'P 1'
#
loop_
_entity.id
_entity.type
_entity.pdbx_description
1 polymer ?
#
loop_
_entity_poly.entity_id
_entity_poly.type
_entity_poly.pdbx_seq_one_letter_code
_entity_poly.pdbx_strand_id
1 'polypeptide(L)'
;MNKIEVEGGWGNEAIEIGLWHANRENERENITQVILIGDAPPNTKNEVNEKKQRYGQSFWEKTKFAQSTYYEDELAKLKVDGIPVHAFFVEQRAEESFKKIAKETGGRCEMLDINSSSGSEMLTDLVTEEILRNVGGSLKGDALVEAYRNKFGKSYT
;
A
#
# COMPACT_ATOMS: atom_id res chain seq x y z
N MET A 1 -19.91 17.44 -13.57
CA MET A 1 -18.86 16.47 -13.16
C MET A 1 -19.40 15.09 -13.45
N ASN A 2 -18.77 14.35 -14.36
CA ASN A 2 -19.09 12.93 -14.54
C ASN A 2 -18.60 12.19 -13.30
N LYS A 3 -19.47 11.39 -12.67
CA LYS A 3 -19.06 10.52 -11.56
C LYS A 3 -18.03 9.54 -12.13
N ILE A 4 -16.88 9.43 -11.48
CA ILE A 4 -15.97 8.33 -11.71
C ILE A 4 -16.69 7.11 -11.17
N GLU A 5 -17.11 6.21 -12.06
CA GLU A 5 -17.70 4.93 -11.70
C GLU A 5 -16.57 3.92 -11.48
N VAL A 6 -16.65 3.17 -10.38
CA VAL A 6 -15.76 2.04 -10.15
C VAL A 6 -16.36 0.82 -10.87
N GLU A 7 -15.67 0.32 -11.88
CA GLU A 7 -15.88 -1.06 -12.33
C GLU A 7 -15.15 -1.95 -11.30
N GLY A 8 -15.91 -2.64 -10.45
CA GLY A 8 -15.36 -3.41 -9.33
C GLY A 8 -14.30 -4.44 -9.73
N GLY A 9 -13.56 -4.95 -8.73
CA GLY A 9 -12.48 -5.92 -8.93
C GLY A 9 -12.93 -7.37 -9.11
N TRP A 10 -11.96 -8.25 -9.41
CA TRP A 10 -12.16 -9.72 -9.49
C TRP A 10 -11.64 -10.42 -8.22
N GLY A 11 -12.17 -10.06 -7.05
CA GLY A 11 -11.87 -10.72 -5.77
C GLY A 11 -10.68 -10.12 -5.03
N ASN A 12 -9.52 -10.78 -5.06
CA ASN A 12 -8.27 -10.27 -4.50
C ASN A 12 -7.71 -9.14 -5.36
N GLU A 13 -6.95 -8.25 -4.72
CA GLU A 13 -6.49 -7.00 -5.34
C GLU A 13 -5.11 -7.13 -5.96
N ALA A 14 -4.87 -6.32 -7.00
CA ALA A 14 -3.64 -6.31 -7.77
C ALA A 14 -2.48 -5.58 -7.05
N ILE A 15 -2.26 -5.93 -5.77
CA ILE A 15 -1.19 -5.37 -4.93
C ILE A 15 0.18 -5.61 -5.55
N GLU A 16 0.38 -6.74 -6.23
CA GLU A 16 1.60 -7.06 -6.98
C GLU A 16 1.95 -5.98 -8.01
N ILE A 17 0.94 -5.39 -8.66
CA ILE A 17 1.15 -4.32 -9.64
C ILE A 17 1.45 -2.99 -8.95
N GLY A 18 0.84 -2.73 -7.78
CA GLY A 18 1.16 -1.57 -6.95
C GLY A 18 2.62 -1.59 -6.46
N LEU A 19 3.07 -2.72 -5.93
CA LEU A 19 4.46 -2.88 -5.47
C LEU A 19 5.45 -2.89 -6.64
N TRP A 20 5.10 -3.51 -7.77
CA TRP A 20 5.89 -3.42 -8.99
C TRP A 20 6.09 -1.95 -9.42
N HIS A 21 5.02 -1.15 -9.38
CA HIS A 21 5.13 0.27 -9.72
C HIS A 21 6.02 1.03 -8.73
N ALA A 22 5.90 0.75 -7.42
CA ALA A 22 6.77 1.35 -6.41
C ALA A 22 8.26 1.06 -6.66
N ASN A 23 8.61 -0.20 -7.00
CA ASN A 23 9.97 -0.55 -7.40
C ASN A 23 10.43 0.23 -8.64
N ARG A 24 9.55 0.41 -9.64
CA ARG A 24 9.88 1.20 -10.84
C ARG A 24 10.09 2.66 -10.55
N GLU A 25 9.30 3.25 -9.65
CA GLU A 25 9.53 4.63 -9.22
C GLU A 25 10.83 4.73 -8.43
N ASN A 26 11.15 3.77 -7.56
CA ASN A 26 12.43 3.72 -6.85
C ASN A 26 13.65 3.66 -7.79
N GLU A 27 13.57 2.87 -8.88
CA GLU A 27 14.60 2.81 -9.92
C GLU A 27 14.84 4.16 -10.61
N ARG A 28 13.82 5.03 -10.66
CA ARG A 28 13.88 6.36 -11.33
C ARG A 28 14.33 7.45 -10.37
N GLU A 29 13.75 7.45 -9.18
CA GLU A 29 14.02 8.38 -8.09
C GLU A 29 13.76 7.64 -6.77
N ASN A 30 14.78 7.59 -5.90
CA ASN A 30 14.69 6.82 -4.67
C ASN A 30 13.47 7.23 -3.84
N ILE A 31 12.59 6.27 -3.56
CA ILE A 31 11.48 6.46 -2.63
C ILE A 31 11.92 6.06 -1.23
N THR A 32 11.31 6.64 -0.21
CA THR A 32 11.70 6.38 1.19
C THR A 32 10.73 5.47 1.94
N GLN A 33 9.54 5.21 1.39
CA GLN A 33 8.50 4.37 1.97
C GLN A 33 7.38 4.10 0.96
N VAL A 34 6.58 3.08 1.24
CA VAL A 34 5.31 2.79 0.55
C VAL A 34 4.19 2.79 1.59
N ILE A 35 3.08 3.47 1.29
CA ILE A 35 1.85 3.40 2.08
C ILE A 35 0.81 2.62 1.26
N LEU A 36 0.49 1.41 1.71
CA LEU A 36 -0.49 0.51 1.11
C LEU A 36 -1.80 0.60 1.90
N ILE A 37 -2.90 0.92 1.23
CA ILE A 37 -4.24 0.99 1.83
C ILE A 37 -5.18 0.15 0.98
N GLY A 38 -5.95 -0.75 1.61
CA GLY A 38 -6.88 -1.61 0.86
C GLY A 38 -7.79 -2.46 1.74
N ASP A 39 -8.82 -3.02 1.13
CA ASP A 39 -9.88 -3.83 1.73
C ASP A 39 -9.78 -5.33 1.35
N ALA A 40 -8.71 -5.70 0.63
CA ALA A 40 -8.52 -7.04 0.09
C ALA A 40 -7.08 -7.53 0.23
N PRO A 41 -6.86 -8.85 0.34
CA PRO A 41 -5.54 -9.43 0.23
C PRO A 41 -5.01 -9.37 -1.22
N PRO A 42 -3.68 -9.55 -1.43
CA PRO A 42 -3.07 -9.62 -2.75
C PRO A 42 -3.54 -10.85 -3.52
N ASN A 43 -3.46 -10.79 -4.85
CA ASN A 43 -3.62 -11.98 -5.68
C ASN A 43 -2.57 -13.06 -5.34
N THR A 44 -3.03 -14.30 -5.26
CA THR A 44 -2.14 -15.46 -5.27
C THR A 44 -1.48 -15.64 -6.64
N LYS A 45 -0.36 -16.38 -6.69
CA LYS A 45 0.33 -16.66 -7.97
C LYS A 45 -0.59 -17.32 -9.00
N ASN A 46 -1.49 -18.20 -8.56
CA ASN A 46 -2.48 -18.84 -9.42
C ASN A 46 -3.48 -17.83 -9.96
N GLU A 47 -4.04 -16.97 -9.11
CA GLU A 47 -4.98 -15.91 -9.55
C GLU A 47 -4.34 -14.97 -10.55
N VAL A 48 -3.09 -14.53 -10.35
CA VAL A 48 -2.37 -13.70 -11.32
C VAL A 48 -2.31 -14.39 -12.69
N ASN A 49 -1.93 -15.66 -12.70
CA ASN A 49 -1.78 -16.43 -13.95
C ASN A 49 -3.14 -16.67 -14.63
N GLU A 50 -4.17 -17.05 -13.89
CA GLU A 50 -5.54 -17.27 -14.40
C GLU A 50 -6.15 -15.98 -14.97
N LYS A 51 -6.07 -14.87 -14.22
CA LYS A 51 -6.57 -13.56 -14.64
C LYS A 51 -5.85 -13.09 -15.92
N LYS A 52 -4.55 -13.37 -16.04
CA LYS A 52 -3.77 -13.05 -17.23
C LYS A 52 -4.16 -13.91 -18.43
N GLN A 53 -4.35 -15.22 -18.24
CA GLN A 53 -4.77 -16.15 -19.30
C GLN A 53 -6.10 -15.74 -19.92
N ARG A 54 -7.04 -15.17 -19.14
CA ARG A 54 -8.36 -14.73 -19.63
C ARG A 54 -8.30 -13.71 -20.77
N TYR A 55 -7.29 -12.84 -20.80
CA TYR A 55 -7.10 -11.87 -21.89
C TYR A 55 -6.15 -12.38 -22.99
N GLY A 56 -5.49 -13.52 -22.76
CA GLY A 56 -4.57 -14.14 -23.71
C GLY A 56 -3.19 -13.49 -23.77
N GLN A 57 -2.18 -14.28 -24.11
CA GLN A 57 -0.77 -13.84 -24.16
C GLN A 57 -0.56 -12.66 -25.12
N SER A 58 -1.20 -12.69 -26.30
CA SER A 58 -1.08 -11.66 -27.33
C SER A 58 -1.55 -10.27 -26.89
N PHE A 59 -2.47 -10.21 -25.92
CA PHE A 59 -2.90 -8.94 -25.32
C PHE A 59 -1.78 -8.36 -24.45
N TRP A 60 -1.21 -9.18 -23.56
CA TRP A 60 -0.24 -8.74 -22.57
C TRP A 60 1.16 -8.46 -23.14
N GLU A 61 1.59 -9.18 -24.18
CA GLU A 61 2.90 -9.02 -24.82
C GLU A 61 3.18 -7.59 -25.30
N LYS A 62 2.12 -6.84 -25.64
CA LYS A 62 2.22 -5.45 -26.11
C LYS A 62 2.20 -4.43 -24.97
N THR A 63 2.17 -4.88 -23.72
CA THR A 63 2.06 -4.03 -22.52
C THR A 63 3.30 -4.15 -21.64
N LYS A 64 3.48 -3.18 -20.74
CA LYS A 64 4.49 -3.25 -19.67
C LYS A 64 4.24 -4.38 -18.65
N PHE A 65 3.10 -5.05 -18.73
CA PHE A 65 2.68 -6.16 -17.87
C PHE A 65 2.84 -7.52 -18.55
N ALA A 66 3.62 -7.59 -19.64
CA ALA A 66 3.91 -8.82 -20.38
C ALA A 66 4.50 -9.93 -19.48
N GLN A 67 5.38 -9.56 -18.55
CA GLN A 67 5.89 -10.47 -17.53
C GLN A 67 4.97 -10.48 -16.32
N SER A 68 4.65 -11.67 -15.82
CA SER A 68 3.88 -11.79 -14.57
C SER A 68 4.77 -11.37 -13.41
N THR A 69 4.16 -10.74 -12.42
CA THR A 69 4.82 -10.46 -11.15
C THR A 69 3.89 -10.85 -10.00
N TYR A 70 4.47 -11.02 -8.83
CA TYR A 70 3.80 -11.53 -7.64
C TYR A 70 4.19 -10.64 -6.45
N TYR A 71 3.27 -10.46 -5.51
CA TYR A 71 3.49 -9.48 -4.43
C TYR A 71 4.71 -9.86 -3.58
N GLU A 72 4.97 -11.15 -3.33
CA GLU A 72 6.15 -11.57 -2.57
C GLU A 72 7.46 -11.16 -3.25
N ASP A 73 7.52 -11.29 -4.58
CA ASP A 73 8.75 -11.04 -5.34
C ASP A 73 9.02 -9.52 -5.42
N GLU A 74 7.98 -8.69 -5.54
CA GLU A 74 8.13 -7.23 -5.50
C GLU A 74 8.39 -6.70 -4.09
N LEU A 75 7.80 -7.32 -3.07
CA LEU A 75 8.03 -6.99 -1.67
C LEU A 75 9.48 -7.30 -1.25
N ALA A 76 10.03 -8.42 -1.72
CA ALA A 76 11.41 -8.79 -1.46
C ALA A 76 12.41 -7.76 -2.02
N LYS A 77 12.11 -7.13 -3.17
CA LYS A 77 12.94 -6.06 -3.74
C LYS A 77 12.92 -4.82 -2.86
N LEU A 78 11.73 -4.34 -2.48
CA LEU A 78 11.58 -3.19 -1.57
C LEU A 78 12.32 -3.43 -0.25
N LYS A 79 12.25 -4.65 0.29
CA LYS A 79 12.99 -5.05 1.48
C LYS A 79 14.51 -4.94 1.31
N VAL A 80 15.03 -5.43 0.19
CA VAL A 80 16.48 -5.36 -0.13
C VAL A 80 16.93 -3.91 -0.26
N ASP A 81 16.08 -3.05 -0.83
CA ASP A 81 16.33 -1.61 -0.98
C ASP A 81 16.10 -0.82 0.34
N GLY A 82 15.70 -1.50 1.42
CA GLY A 82 15.46 -0.88 2.73
C GLY A 82 14.22 0.02 2.77
N ILE A 83 13.25 -0.21 1.88
CA ILE A 83 12.01 0.57 1.77
C ILE A 83 10.91 -0.10 2.58
N PRO A 84 10.43 0.53 3.67
CA PRO A 84 9.33 -0.01 4.45
C PRO A 84 8.00 0.12 3.69
N VAL A 85 7.17 -0.92 3.79
CA VAL A 85 5.79 -0.92 3.30
C VAL A 85 4.86 -0.86 4.51
N HIS A 86 4.25 0.31 4.74
CA HIS A 86 3.25 0.50 5.78
C HIS A 86 1.89 0.08 5.21
N ALA A 87 1.21 -0.87 5.84
CA ALA A 87 0.02 -1.52 5.30
C ALA A 87 -1.21 -1.31 6.20
N PHE A 88 -2.19 -0.56 5.71
CA PHE A 88 -3.38 -0.18 6.46
C PHE A 88 -4.62 -0.80 5.83
N PHE A 89 -5.24 -1.74 6.55
CA PHE A 89 -6.36 -2.51 6.01
C PHE A 89 -7.69 -1.91 6.44
N VAL A 90 -8.65 -1.86 5.51
CA VAL A 90 -9.99 -1.34 5.77
C VAL A 90 -10.95 -2.44 6.19
N GLU A 91 -10.76 -3.64 5.64
CA GLU A 91 -11.61 -4.81 5.88
C GLU A 91 -10.79 -5.95 6.48
N GLN A 92 -11.42 -6.72 7.37
CA GLN A 92 -10.74 -7.78 8.13
C GLN A 92 -10.13 -8.86 7.22
N ARG A 93 -10.71 -9.10 6.04
CA ARG A 93 -10.20 -10.10 5.09
C ARG A 93 -8.77 -9.80 4.59
N ALA A 94 -8.33 -8.54 4.66
CA ALA A 94 -6.98 -8.14 4.24
C ALA A 94 -5.95 -8.22 5.37
N GLU A 95 -6.40 -8.31 6.63
CA GLU A 95 -5.59 -8.15 7.85
C GLU A 95 -4.35 -9.04 7.86
N GLU A 96 -4.50 -10.35 7.61
CA GLU A 96 -3.39 -11.30 7.69
C GLU A 96 -2.29 -10.98 6.67
N SER A 97 -2.70 -10.70 5.42
CA SER A 97 -1.76 -10.39 4.34
C SER A 97 -1.07 -9.04 4.57
N PHE A 98 -1.80 -8.03 5.04
CA PHE A 98 -1.26 -6.71 5.32
C PHE A 98 -0.27 -6.74 6.49
N LYS A 99 -0.57 -7.50 7.56
CA LYS A 99 0.38 -7.75 8.66
C LYS A 99 1.66 -8.40 8.17
N LYS A 100 1.55 -9.39 7.26
CA LYS A 100 2.72 -10.05 6.67
C LYS A 100 3.56 -9.07 5.85
N ILE A 101 2.93 -8.31 4.95
CA ILE A 101 3.58 -7.31 4.09
C ILE A 101 4.36 -6.29 4.92
N ALA A 102 3.71 -5.70 5.92
CA ALA A 102 4.35 -4.69 6.77
C ALA A 102 5.48 -5.28 7.60
N LYS A 103 5.26 -6.45 8.23
CA LYS A 103 6.27 -7.12 9.04
C LYS A 103 7.53 -7.46 8.24
N GLU A 104 7.39 -7.88 7.00
CA GLU A 104 8.51 -8.32 6.17
C GLU A 104 9.47 -7.17 5.80
N THR A 105 8.97 -5.95 5.74
CA THR A 105 9.72 -4.74 5.36
C THR A 105 9.99 -3.79 6.54
N GLY A 106 9.51 -4.13 7.74
CA GLY A 106 9.63 -3.28 8.93
C GLY A 106 8.67 -2.09 8.95
N GLY A 107 7.60 -2.13 8.15
CA GLY A 107 6.54 -1.13 8.14
C GLY A 107 5.53 -1.30 9.27
N ARG A 108 4.64 -0.31 9.39
CA ARG A 108 3.49 -0.35 10.33
C ARG A 108 2.30 -1.07 9.71
N CYS A 109 1.47 -1.68 10.54
CA CYS A 109 0.19 -2.24 10.11
C CYS A 109 -0.90 -1.89 11.12
N GLU A 110 -2.02 -1.37 10.63
CA GLU A 110 -3.15 -0.95 11.46
C GLU A 110 -4.46 -1.04 10.67
N MET A 111 -5.58 -1.22 11.37
CA MET A 111 -6.90 -1.11 10.74
C MET A 111 -7.22 0.36 10.50
N LEU A 112 -7.78 0.68 9.34
CA LEU A 112 -8.25 2.01 9.01
C LEU A 112 -9.76 1.98 8.79
N ASP A 113 -10.51 2.45 9.79
CA ASP A 113 -11.97 2.56 9.70
C ASP A 113 -12.38 3.81 8.92
N ILE A 114 -12.25 3.75 7.59
CA ILE A 114 -12.63 4.85 6.69
C ILE A 114 -14.13 5.11 6.65
N ASN A 115 -14.96 4.16 7.10
CA ASN A 115 -16.42 4.26 7.06
C ASN A 115 -16.98 4.94 8.32
N SER A 116 -16.16 5.14 9.35
CA SER A 116 -16.51 5.96 10.51
C SER A 116 -16.69 7.44 10.12
N SER A 117 -17.40 8.19 10.97
CA SER A 117 -17.54 9.66 10.82
C SER A 117 -16.20 10.40 10.86
N SER A 118 -15.17 9.79 11.44
CA SER A 118 -13.79 10.31 11.52
C SER A 118 -12.84 9.67 10.50
N GLY A 119 -13.30 8.81 9.60
CA GLY A 119 -12.45 8.04 8.68
C GLY A 119 -11.54 8.90 7.79
N SER A 120 -12.05 10.05 7.32
CA SER A 120 -11.24 11.02 6.56
C SER A 120 -10.13 11.67 7.39
N GLU A 121 -10.37 11.91 8.67
CA GLU A 121 -9.39 12.45 9.61
C GLU A 121 -8.35 11.37 9.96
N MET A 122 -8.79 10.14 10.22
CA MET A 122 -7.90 8.99 10.45
C MET A 122 -6.93 8.79 9.29
N LEU A 123 -7.42 8.81 8.04
CA LEU A 123 -6.57 8.67 6.86
C LEU A 123 -5.58 9.84 6.75
N THR A 124 -6.03 11.07 7.02
CA THR A 124 -5.20 12.27 6.95
C THR A 124 -4.08 12.21 7.98
N ASP A 125 -4.40 11.88 9.23
CA ASP A 125 -3.43 11.75 10.32
C ASP A 125 -2.43 10.65 10.02
N LEU A 126 -2.91 9.46 9.64
CA LEU A 126 -2.06 8.32 9.31
C LEU A 126 -1.04 8.65 8.21
N VAL A 127 -1.49 9.20 7.09
CA VAL A 127 -0.58 9.54 5.98
C VAL A 127 0.40 10.64 6.41
N THR A 128 -0.08 11.66 7.12
CA THR A 128 0.75 12.79 7.55
C THR A 128 1.80 12.36 8.56
N GLU A 129 1.42 11.55 9.54
CA GLU A 129 2.33 11.06 10.57
C GLU A 129 3.43 10.17 9.99
N GLU A 130 3.12 9.29 9.04
CA GLU A 130 4.14 8.44 8.40
C GLU A 130 5.11 9.27 7.52
N ILE A 131 4.61 10.29 6.83
CA ILE A 131 5.48 11.24 6.11
C ILE A 131 6.39 11.99 7.08
N LEU A 132 5.86 12.52 8.19
CA LEU A 132 6.63 13.27 9.17
C LEU A 132 7.67 12.40 9.88
N ARG A 133 7.30 11.16 10.23
CA ARG A 133 8.20 10.17 10.83
C ARG A 133 9.36 9.86 9.90
N ASN A 134 9.08 9.68 8.61
CA ASN A 134 10.10 9.42 7.59
C ASN A 134 11.03 10.62 7.38
N VAL A 135 10.48 11.81 7.13
CA VAL A 135 11.26 13.04 6.88
C VAL A 135 12.11 13.44 8.09
N GLY A 136 11.60 13.26 9.31
CA GLY A 136 12.35 13.53 10.53
C GLY A 136 13.41 12.48 10.87
N GLY A 137 13.39 11.32 10.20
CA GLY A 137 14.25 10.18 10.49
C GLY A 137 14.19 9.75 11.96
N SER A 138 15.20 8.99 12.39
CA SER A 138 15.29 8.49 13.78
C SER A 138 15.53 9.59 14.83
N LEU A 139 15.96 10.79 14.43
CA LEU A 139 16.32 11.86 15.35
C LEU A 139 15.15 12.78 15.69
N LYS A 140 14.25 13.03 14.73
CA LYS A 140 13.17 14.02 14.86
C LYS A 140 11.80 13.52 14.42
N GLY A 141 11.70 12.32 13.85
CA GLY A 141 10.43 11.79 13.35
C GLY A 141 9.32 11.81 14.39
N ASP A 142 9.58 11.27 15.58
CA ASP A 142 8.60 11.26 16.68
C ASP A 142 8.25 12.66 17.15
N ALA A 143 9.23 13.55 17.27
CA ALA A 143 8.98 14.94 17.67
C ALA A 143 8.12 15.72 16.65
N LEU A 144 8.26 15.44 15.35
CA LEU A 144 7.42 16.02 14.31
C LEU A 144 5.99 15.49 14.38
N VAL A 145 5.83 14.18 14.62
CA VAL A 145 4.52 13.55 14.84
C VAL A 145 3.84 14.14 16.07
N GLU A 146 4.55 14.29 17.19
CA GLU A 146 4.02 14.92 18.40
C GLU A 146 3.63 16.38 18.17
N ALA A 147 4.45 17.16 17.47
CA ALA A 147 4.13 18.54 17.13
C ALA A 147 2.88 18.64 16.24
N TYR A 148 2.72 17.72 15.28
CA TYR A 148 1.52 17.60 14.46
C TYR A 148 0.29 17.30 15.33
N ARG A 149 0.34 16.27 16.17
CA ARG A 149 -0.74 15.90 17.09
C ARG A 149 -1.10 17.01 18.07
N ASN A 150 -0.14 17.75 18.60
CA ASN A 150 -0.42 18.87 19.50
C ASN A 150 -1.14 20.03 18.80
N LYS A 151 -0.90 20.21 17.50
CA LYS A 151 -1.48 21.30 16.70
C LYS A 151 -2.83 20.93 16.07
N PHE A 152 -2.98 19.69 15.64
CA PHE A 152 -4.10 19.21 14.84
C PHE A 152 -4.84 18.01 15.42
N GLY A 153 -4.23 17.30 16.37
CA GLY A 153 -4.79 16.10 16.98
C GLY A 153 -6.11 16.43 17.67
N LYS A 154 -7.17 15.80 17.18
CA LYS A 154 -8.49 15.83 17.80
C LYS A 154 -8.64 14.59 18.67
N SER A 155 -9.32 14.73 19.81
CA SER A 155 -9.73 13.58 20.61
C SER A 155 -10.83 12.84 19.85
N TYR A 156 -10.50 11.68 19.27
CA TYR A 156 -11.50 10.77 18.73
C TYR A 156 -12.29 10.16 19.90
N THR A 157 -13.49 10.66 20.17
CA THR A 157 -14.46 10.08 21.13
C THR A 157 -15.52 9.26 20.41
#